data_AF-A0A812WWX8-F1
#
_entry.id   AF-A0A812WWX8-F1
#
_cell.length_a   1.000
_cell.length_b   1.000
_cell.length_c   1.000
_cell.angle_alpha   90.00
_cell.angle_beta   90.00
_cell.angle_gamma   90.00
#
_symmetry.space_group_name_H-M   'P 1'
#
loop_
_entity.id
_entity.type
_entity.pdbx_description
1 polymer ?
#
loop_
_entity_poly.entity_id
_entity_poly.type
_entity_poly.pdbx_seq_one_letter_code
_entity_poly.pdbx_strand_id
1 'polypeptide(L)'
;AAECDFLDEWRKLSRLRLLQICGGFVLMLSSRTSALLLTSHPSHGKYTQDLAQDVVTITAFAAMAVCFCAACYCTLHITAGLELAVDSFAVRCFKTADMEAAVLEWNVVQATLRQTSCKLSEFLAVLASSCIISMILFAYQVVSLSLSGHGTALLDLGLWLGWLYPPVLLFLYSLTSAAAVTEKVDRLAPLVNSWAFKSDEVLDESRQYLVQYILQSRAGFYTRGIRVSASNVQKICYYFAAGSFGLLANFWQ
;
A
#
# COMPACT_ATOMS: atom_id res chain seq x y z
N ALA A 1 -6.58 22.28 21.04
CA ALA A 1 -6.49 20.90 21.59
C ALA A 1 -6.40 19.86 20.48
N ALA A 2 -7.38 19.77 19.56
CA ALA A 2 -7.42 18.73 18.51
C ALA A 2 -6.26 18.75 17.48
N GLU A 3 -5.62 19.89 17.20
CA GLU A 3 -4.49 19.96 16.26
C GLU A 3 -3.18 19.39 16.83
N CYS A 4 -2.97 19.46 18.15
CA CYS A 4 -1.79 18.86 18.78
C CYS A 4 -1.86 17.34 18.74
N ASP A 5 -3.06 16.76 18.90
CA ASP A 5 -3.25 15.31 18.83
C ASP A 5 -3.05 14.77 17.40
N PHE A 6 -3.51 15.51 16.37
CA PHE A 6 -3.41 15.07 14.97
C PHE A 6 -1.96 14.80 14.53
N LEU A 7 -1.04 15.74 14.79
CA LEU A 7 0.35 15.60 14.36
C LEU A 7 1.07 14.47 15.10
N ASP A 8 0.76 14.29 16.38
CA ASP A 8 1.39 13.25 17.18
C ASP A 8 0.86 11.85 16.82
N GLU A 9 -0.44 11.71 16.59
CA GLU A 9 -1.05 10.48 16.07
C GLU A 9 -0.49 10.14 14.68
N TRP A 10 -0.38 11.12 13.80
CA TRP A 10 0.17 10.92 12.47
C TRP A 10 1.63 10.47 12.52
N ARG A 11 2.46 11.11 13.36
CA ARG A 11 3.86 10.70 13.56
C ARG A 11 3.97 9.30 14.14
N LYS A 12 3.15 8.94 15.14
CA LYS A 12 3.15 7.62 15.75
C LYS A 12 2.82 6.53 14.73
N LEU A 13 1.74 6.73 13.97
CA LEU A 13 1.33 5.79 12.92
C LEU A 13 2.39 5.69 11.82
N SER A 14 2.99 6.82 11.43
CA SER A 14 4.05 6.85 10.43
C SER A 14 5.31 6.09 10.88
N ARG A 15 5.73 6.23 12.15
CA ARG A 15 6.88 5.49 12.69
C ARG A 15 6.64 3.98 12.68
N LEU A 16 5.42 3.56 13.03
CA LEU A 16 5.06 2.14 12.97
C LEU A 16 5.12 1.59 11.54
N ARG A 17 4.56 2.33 10.57
CA ARG A 17 4.60 1.96 9.15
C ARG A 17 6.04 1.96 8.60
N LEU A 18 6.88 2.89 9.04
CA LEU A 18 8.31 2.91 8.70
C LEU A 18 9.02 1.64 9.19
N LEU A 19 8.78 1.21 10.42
CA LEU A 19 9.38 0.00 10.98
C LEU A 19 9.00 -1.26 10.19
N GLN A 20 7.74 -1.36 9.74
CA GLN A 20 7.28 -2.46 8.89
C GLN A 20 8.00 -2.49 7.53
N ILE A 21 8.18 -1.32 6.90
CA ILE A 21 8.91 -1.19 5.63
C ILE A 21 10.40 -1.53 5.81
N CYS A 22 11.01 -1.06 6.90
CA CYS A 22 12.39 -1.40 7.24
C CYS A 22 12.56 -2.92 7.41
N GLY A 23 11.59 -3.61 8.03
CA GLY A 23 11.58 -5.07 8.11
C GLY A 23 11.60 -5.74 6.73
N GLY A 24 10.74 -5.29 5.81
CA GLY A 24 10.74 -5.76 4.42
C GLY A 24 12.05 -5.47 3.67
N PHE A 25 12.63 -4.28 3.88
CA PHE A 25 13.92 -3.90 3.31
C PHE A 25 15.06 -4.81 3.77
N VAL A 26 15.17 -5.04 5.08
CA VAL A 26 16.19 -5.92 5.67
C VAL A 26 16.03 -7.34 5.15
N LEU A 27 14.80 -7.85 5.04
CA LEU A 27 14.53 -9.17 4.48
C LEU A 27 15.00 -9.28 3.02
N MET A 28 14.68 -8.29 2.18
CA MET A 28 15.11 -8.28 0.78
C MET A 28 16.63 -8.25 0.64
N LEU A 29 17.29 -7.35 1.38
CA LEU A 29 18.74 -7.18 1.28
C LEU A 29 19.47 -8.41 1.83
N SER A 30 19.08 -8.91 3.00
CA SER A 30 19.69 -10.10 3.60
C SER A 30 19.52 -11.34 2.71
N SER A 31 18.34 -11.53 2.11
CA SER A 31 18.07 -12.65 1.20
C SER A 31 18.90 -12.55 -0.09
N ARG A 32 19.00 -11.34 -0.67
CA ARG A 32 19.81 -11.11 -1.88
C ARG A 32 21.30 -11.32 -1.61
N THR A 33 21.82 -10.78 -0.51
CA THR A 33 23.22 -10.96 -0.12
C THR A 33 23.53 -12.42 0.22
N SER A 34 22.63 -13.09 0.94
CA SER A 34 22.78 -14.52 1.27
C SER A 34 22.76 -15.39 0.02
N ALA A 35 21.93 -15.06 -0.98
CA ALA A 35 21.92 -15.77 -2.25
C ALA A 35 23.27 -15.69 -2.96
N LEU A 36 23.93 -14.52 -2.96
CA LEU A 36 25.24 -14.37 -3.59
C LEU A 36 26.36 -15.11 -2.84
N LEU A 37 26.31 -15.13 -1.50
CA LEU A 37 27.33 -15.75 -0.65
C LEU A 37 27.20 -17.28 -0.58
N LEU A 38 25.97 -17.78 -0.39
CA LEU A 38 25.71 -19.19 -0.11
C LEU A 38 25.52 -20.04 -1.36
N THR A 39 25.17 -19.42 -2.50
CA THR A 39 24.94 -20.16 -3.74
C THR A 39 26.02 -19.88 -4.78
N SER A 40 26.39 -20.91 -5.52
CA SER A 40 27.34 -20.84 -6.63
C SER A 40 26.64 -20.77 -7.99
N HIS A 41 25.31 -20.85 -7.99
CA HIS A 41 24.52 -21.00 -9.20
C HIS A 41 24.29 -19.66 -9.90
N PRO A 42 24.49 -19.59 -11.24
CA PRO A 42 24.27 -18.36 -12.00
C PRO A 42 22.79 -17.91 -12.02
N SER A 43 21.84 -18.79 -11.67
CA SER A 43 20.42 -18.45 -11.51
C SER A 43 20.18 -17.37 -10.45
N HIS A 44 21.06 -17.26 -9.45
CA HIS A 44 21.03 -16.20 -8.44
C HIS A 44 21.73 -14.91 -8.89
N GLY A 45 22.17 -14.82 -10.15
CA GLY A 45 22.80 -13.63 -10.72
C GLY A 45 24.24 -13.40 -10.24
N LYS A 46 24.96 -14.48 -9.92
CA LYS A 46 26.37 -14.46 -9.55
C LYS A 46 27.25 -14.52 -10.80
N TYR A 47 28.07 -13.50 -11.02
CA TYR A 47 29.05 -13.46 -12.09
C TYR A 47 30.34 -14.10 -11.56
N THR A 48 30.41 -15.43 -11.63
CA THR A 48 31.45 -16.29 -11.01
C THR A 48 32.91 -15.96 -11.35
N GLN A 49 33.17 -14.99 -12.23
CA GLN A 49 34.52 -14.59 -12.66
C GLN A 49 34.88 -13.13 -12.32
N ASP A 50 33.97 -12.30 -11.79
CA ASP A 50 34.24 -10.88 -11.53
C ASP A 50 33.56 -10.34 -10.26
N LEU A 51 34.32 -10.26 -9.16
CA LEU A 51 33.87 -9.71 -7.88
C LEU A 51 33.35 -8.27 -8.00
N ALA A 52 33.91 -7.48 -8.92
CA ALA A 52 33.49 -6.10 -9.11
C ALA A 52 32.04 -6.04 -9.64
N GLN A 53 31.67 -6.93 -10.55
CA GLN A 53 30.30 -7.01 -11.07
C GLN A 53 29.29 -7.43 -10.00
N ASP A 54 29.64 -8.41 -9.17
CA ASP A 54 28.81 -8.84 -8.05
C ASP A 54 28.55 -7.69 -7.06
N VAL A 55 29.58 -6.91 -6.73
CA VAL A 55 29.44 -5.72 -5.86
C VAL A 55 28.57 -4.64 -6.52
N VAL A 56 28.75 -4.38 -7.82
CA VAL A 56 27.93 -3.41 -8.56
C VAL A 56 26.46 -3.83 -8.58
N THR A 57 26.15 -5.11 -8.80
CA THR A 57 24.75 -5.56 -8.83
C THR A 57 24.07 -5.48 -7.46
N ILE A 58 24.77 -5.81 -6.37
CA ILE A 58 24.23 -5.70 -5.01
C ILE A 58 24.02 -4.23 -4.62
N THR A 59 24.96 -3.36 -4.94
CA THR A 59 24.84 -1.93 -4.65
C THR A 59 23.70 -1.29 -5.46
N ALA A 60 23.57 -1.64 -6.74
CA ALA A 60 22.43 -1.22 -7.56
C ALA A 60 21.09 -1.74 -7.01
N PHE A 61 21.04 -3.01 -6.60
CA PHE A 61 19.85 -3.59 -5.96
C PHE A 61 19.49 -2.86 -4.67
N ALA A 62 20.47 -2.60 -3.80
CA ALA A 62 20.26 -1.90 -2.53
C ALA A 62 19.72 -0.47 -2.78
N ALA A 63 20.29 0.25 -3.74
CA ALA A 63 19.80 1.59 -4.12
C ALA A 63 18.36 1.55 -4.62
N MET A 64 18.02 0.60 -5.51
CA MET A 64 16.65 0.42 -6.00
C MET A 64 15.67 0.01 -4.90
N ALA A 65 16.09 -0.87 -3.99
CA ALA A 65 15.28 -1.29 -2.85
C ALA A 65 15.00 -0.13 -1.88
N VAL A 66 15.98 0.76 -1.66
CA VAL A 66 15.77 2.00 -0.89
C VAL A 66 14.76 2.90 -1.58
N CYS A 67 14.89 3.15 -2.88
CA CYS A 67 13.93 3.96 -3.63
C CYS A 67 12.51 3.38 -3.58
N PHE A 68 12.37 2.06 -3.75
CA PHE A 68 11.09 1.36 -3.67
C PHE A 68 10.47 1.49 -2.27
N CYS A 69 11.24 1.20 -1.22
CA CYS A 69 10.79 1.31 0.16
C CYS A 69 10.42 2.75 0.54
N ALA A 70 11.19 3.74 0.07
CA ALA A 70 10.89 5.15 0.27
C ALA A 70 9.57 5.54 -0.40
N ALA A 71 9.32 5.07 -1.63
CA ALA A 71 8.05 5.32 -2.32
C ALA A 71 6.86 4.68 -1.58
N CYS A 72 6.99 3.42 -1.13
CA CYS A 72 5.98 2.79 -0.27
C CYS A 72 5.75 3.58 1.02
N TYR A 73 6.82 4.06 1.67
CA TYR A 73 6.72 4.84 2.89
C TYR A 73 6.01 6.17 2.66
N CYS A 74 6.35 6.90 1.60
CA CYS A 74 5.65 8.12 1.23
C CYS A 74 4.16 7.86 1.01
N THR A 75 3.80 6.77 0.32
CA THR A 75 2.41 6.39 0.14
C THR A 75 1.71 6.14 1.46
N LEU A 76 2.31 5.31 2.32
CA LEU A 76 1.76 4.94 3.61
C LEU A 76 1.71 6.13 4.60
N HIS A 77 2.68 7.02 4.56
CA HIS A 77 2.71 8.23 5.39
C HIS A 77 1.58 9.18 4.99
N ILE A 78 1.41 9.40 3.70
CA ILE A 78 0.39 10.30 3.17
C ILE A 78 -1.02 9.73 3.40
N THR A 79 -1.25 8.44 3.12
CA THR A 79 -2.57 7.83 3.35
C THR A 79 -2.94 7.84 4.83
N ALA A 80 -1.99 7.68 5.76
CA ALA A 80 -2.24 7.87 7.20
C ALA A 80 -2.77 9.28 7.51
N GLY A 81 -2.16 10.32 6.94
CA GLY A 81 -2.62 11.70 7.13
C GLY A 81 -4.01 11.92 6.56
N LEU A 82 -4.32 11.33 5.39
CA LEU A 82 -5.65 11.38 4.79
C LEU A 82 -6.71 10.65 5.62
N GLU A 83 -6.40 9.48 6.17
CA GLU A 83 -7.29 8.75 7.08
C GLU A 83 -7.62 9.60 8.32
N LEU A 84 -6.60 10.20 8.96
CA LEU A 84 -6.77 11.05 10.13
C LEU A 84 -7.52 12.35 9.82
N ALA A 85 -7.38 12.90 8.61
CA ALA A 85 -8.11 14.09 8.19
C ALA A 85 -9.62 13.83 8.12
N VAL A 86 -10.01 12.66 7.61
CA VAL A 86 -11.41 12.22 7.56
C VAL A 86 -11.94 11.97 8.98
N ASP A 87 -11.17 11.31 9.85
CA ASP A 87 -11.57 11.09 11.25
C ASP A 87 -11.74 12.42 12.00
N SER A 88 -10.81 13.37 11.79
CA SER A 88 -10.85 14.69 12.41
C SER A 88 -12.06 15.50 11.97
N PHE A 89 -12.41 15.43 10.68
CA PHE A 89 -13.66 15.99 10.16
C PHE A 89 -14.88 15.39 10.86
N ALA A 90 -14.95 14.06 10.95
CA ALA A 90 -16.09 13.39 11.60
C ALA A 90 -16.26 13.84 13.06
N VAL A 91 -15.16 13.93 13.82
CA VAL A 91 -15.19 14.39 15.21
C VAL A 91 -15.59 15.87 15.33
N ARG A 92 -15.08 16.74 14.46
CA ARG A 92 -15.44 18.17 14.47
C ARG A 92 -16.90 18.38 14.09
N CYS A 93 -17.36 17.75 13.02
CA CYS A 93 -18.74 17.80 12.56
C CYS A 93 -19.71 17.34 13.66
N PHE A 94 -19.39 16.26 14.38
CA PHE A 94 -20.19 15.81 15.53
C PHE A 94 -20.22 16.82 16.70
N LYS A 95 -19.08 17.45 17.01
CA LYS A 95 -18.95 18.36 18.15
C LYS A 95 -19.59 19.72 17.93
N THR A 96 -19.41 20.31 16.76
CA THR A 96 -19.94 21.66 16.46
C THR A 96 -21.42 21.62 16.09
N ALA A 97 -21.88 20.52 15.47
CA ALA A 97 -23.23 20.37 14.95
C ALA A 97 -23.66 21.51 13.98
N ASP A 98 -22.68 22.21 13.39
CA ASP A 98 -22.88 23.27 12.41
C ASP A 98 -22.71 22.69 11.00
N MET A 99 -23.82 22.57 10.28
CA MET A 99 -23.87 21.93 8.96
C MET A 99 -23.25 22.79 7.86
N GLU A 100 -23.37 24.13 7.93
CA GLU A 100 -22.77 25.01 6.92
C GLU A 100 -21.24 24.99 7.03
N ALA A 101 -20.72 25.06 8.25
CA ALA A 101 -19.29 24.92 8.51
C ALA A 101 -18.77 23.54 8.07
N ALA A 102 -19.55 22.48 8.31
CA ALA A 102 -19.20 21.12 7.89
C ALA A 102 -19.13 20.96 6.37
N VAL A 103 -20.00 21.61 5.59
CA VAL A 103 -19.93 21.59 4.12
C VAL A 103 -18.63 22.22 3.62
N LEU A 104 -18.26 23.38 4.18
CA LEU A 104 -17.02 24.07 3.82
C LEU A 104 -15.79 23.25 4.18
N GLU A 105 -15.77 22.67 5.38
CA GLU A 105 -14.68 21.82 5.84
C GLU A 105 -14.55 20.53 5.00
N TRP A 106 -15.67 19.89 4.67
CA TRP A 106 -15.69 18.70 3.82
C TRP A 106 -15.13 18.99 2.43
N ASN A 107 -15.48 20.14 1.83
CA ASN A 107 -14.94 20.53 0.54
C ASN A 107 -13.39 20.63 0.55
N VAL A 108 -12.81 21.14 1.64
CA VAL A 108 -11.35 21.17 1.83
C VAL A 108 -10.76 19.76 1.95
N VAL A 109 -11.39 18.88 2.74
CA VAL A 109 -10.94 17.49 2.92
C VAL A 109 -11.02 16.72 1.59
N GLN A 110 -12.13 16.86 0.87
CA GLN A 110 -12.34 16.28 -0.45
C GLN A 110 -11.29 16.76 -1.46
N ALA A 111 -11.06 18.07 -1.55
CA ALA A 111 -10.07 18.65 -2.45
C ALA A 111 -8.67 18.09 -2.14
N THR A 112 -8.31 18.01 -0.85
CA THR A 112 -7.05 17.45 -0.38
C THR A 112 -6.90 15.97 -0.75
N LEU A 113 -7.93 15.15 -0.50
CA LEU A 113 -7.97 13.74 -0.87
C LEU A 113 -7.75 13.55 -2.37
N ARG A 114 -8.45 14.35 -3.19
CA ARG A 114 -8.39 14.25 -4.65
C ARG A 114 -7.03 14.69 -5.20
N GLN A 115 -6.51 15.83 -4.76
CA GLN A 115 -5.20 16.32 -5.21
C GLN A 115 -4.08 15.37 -4.81
N THR A 116 -4.11 14.90 -3.56
CA THR A 116 -3.09 14.00 -3.01
C THR A 116 -3.12 12.64 -3.69
N SER A 117 -4.30 12.05 -3.90
CA SER A 117 -4.42 10.77 -4.60
C SER A 117 -3.98 10.84 -6.06
N CYS A 118 -4.30 11.92 -6.78
CA CYS A 118 -3.80 12.14 -8.14
C CYS A 118 -2.26 12.14 -8.20
N LYS A 119 -1.59 12.81 -7.25
CA LYS A 119 -0.12 12.81 -7.19
C LYS A 119 0.45 11.45 -6.79
N LEU A 120 -0.19 10.77 -5.85
CA LEU A 120 0.25 9.47 -5.37
C LEU A 120 0.02 8.33 -6.39
N SER A 121 -0.92 8.53 -7.32
CA SER A 121 -1.21 7.60 -8.40
C SER A 121 -0.01 7.31 -9.29
N GLU A 122 0.88 8.27 -9.51
CA GLU A 122 2.09 8.07 -10.33
C GLU A 122 3.07 7.14 -9.62
N PHE A 123 3.30 7.37 -8.33
CA PHE A 123 4.12 6.49 -7.48
C PHE A 123 3.57 5.07 -7.43
N LEU A 124 2.25 4.92 -7.25
CA LEU A 124 1.60 3.60 -7.24
C LEU A 124 1.74 2.87 -8.58
N ALA A 125 1.71 3.57 -9.71
CA ALA A 125 1.92 2.96 -11.02
C ALA A 125 3.36 2.44 -11.18
N VAL A 126 4.36 3.19 -10.69
CA VAL A 126 5.77 2.76 -10.69
C VAL A 126 6.01 1.58 -9.74
N LEU A 127 5.40 1.60 -8.55
CA LEU A 127 5.45 0.48 -7.62
C LEU A 127 4.82 -0.78 -8.24
N ALA A 128 3.66 -0.64 -8.88
CA ALA A 128 2.97 -1.75 -9.55
C ALA A 128 3.81 -2.38 -10.67
N SER A 129 4.44 -1.56 -11.52
CA SER A 129 5.29 -2.09 -12.61
C SER A 129 6.50 -2.85 -12.07
N SER A 130 7.12 -2.35 -11.00
CA SER A 130 8.24 -3.01 -10.33
C SER A 130 7.82 -4.36 -9.72
N CYS A 131 6.62 -4.43 -9.13
CA CYS A 131 6.07 -5.68 -8.60
C CYS A 131 5.78 -6.71 -9.69
N ILE A 132 5.22 -6.28 -10.83
CA ILE A 132 4.97 -7.16 -11.97
C ILE A 132 6.29 -7.76 -12.48
N ILE A 133 7.34 -6.93 -12.65
CA ILE A 133 8.66 -7.40 -13.06
C ILE A 133 9.23 -8.40 -12.04
N SER A 134 9.14 -8.10 -10.74
CA SER A 134 9.58 -9.00 -9.68
C SER A 134 8.90 -10.38 -9.75
N MET A 135 7.59 -10.39 -10.03
CA MET A 135 6.82 -11.64 -10.18
C MET A 135 7.18 -12.40 -11.45
N ILE A 136 7.42 -11.72 -12.56
CA ILE A 136 7.88 -12.36 -13.80
C ILE A 136 9.25 -13.00 -13.57
N LEU A 137 10.17 -12.30 -12.90
CA LEU A 137 11.49 -12.85 -12.56
C LEU A 137 11.36 -14.06 -11.63
N PHE A 138 10.50 -14.00 -10.61
CA PHE A 138 10.25 -15.15 -9.74
C PHE A 138 9.72 -16.34 -10.52
N ALA A 139 8.68 -16.15 -11.33
CA ALA A 139 8.10 -17.20 -12.16
C ALA A 139 9.12 -17.81 -13.13
N TYR A 140 9.98 -16.98 -13.75
CA TYR A 140 11.06 -17.45 -14.60
C TYR A 140 12.04 -18.37 -13.85
N GLN A 141 12.45 -17.98 -12.64
CA GLN A 141 13.35 -18.79 -11.82
C GLN A 141 12.71 -20.15 -11.47
N VAL A 142 11.44 -20.14 -11.05
CA VAL A 142 10.67 -21.36 -10.75
C VAL A 142 10.63 -22.31 -11.94
N VAL A 143 10.21 -21.80 -13.10
CA VAL A 143 10.01 -22.61 -14.31
C VAL A 143 11.34 -23.11 -14.87
N SER A 144 12.38 -22.27 -14.88
CA SER A 144 13.71 -22.66 -15.36
C SER A 144 14.32 -23.79 -14.52
N LEU A 145 14.12 -23.75 -13.20
CA LEU A 145 14.60 -24.79 -12.30
C LEU A 145 13.84 -26.12 -12.54
N SER A 146 12.51 -26.05 -12.64
CA SER A 146 11.67 -27.22 -12.96
C SER A 146 12.08 -27.88 -14.28
N LEU A 147 12.33 -27.10 -15.34
CA LEU A 147 12.80 -27.60 -16.64
C LEU A 147 14.21 -28.20 -16.60
N SER A 148 15.08 -27.71 -15.72
CA SER A 148 16.46 -28.17 -15.62
C SER A 148 16.61 -29.56 -14.97
N GLY A 149 15.53 -30.12 -14.41
CA GLY A 149 15.53 -31.45 -13.79
C GLY A 149 16.41 -31.59 -12.54
N HIS A 150 16.99 -30.50 -12.04
CA HIS A 150 17.75 -30.48 -10.80
C HIS A 150 16.80 -30.40 -9.61
N GLY A 151 16.96 -31.30 -8.64
CA GLY A 151 16.20 -31.27 -7.39
C GLY A 151 16.37 -29.92 -6.70
N THR A 152 15.25 -29.31 -6.29
CA THR A 152 15.26 -27.96 -5.73
C THR A 152 15.71 -28.01 -4.26
N ALA A 153 16.72 -27.22 -3.90
CA ALA A 153 17.03 -27.04 -2.48
C ALA A 153 16.02 -26.05 -1.89
N LEU A 154 15.40 -26.40 -0.75
CA LEU A 154 14.51 -25.48 -0.01
C LEU A 154 15.15 -24.12 0.26
N LEU A 155 16.48 -24.09 0.34
CA LEU A 155 17.29 -22.89 0.47
C LEU A 155 17.13 -21.94 -0.74
N ASP A 156 17.11 -22.44 -1.97
CA ASP A 156 16.96 -21.62 -3.18
C ASP A 156 15.58 -20.95 -3.23
N LEU A 157 14.54 -21.72 -2.93
CA LEU A 157 13.16 -21.22 -2.84
C LEU A 157 13.03 -20.15 -1.75
N GLY A 158 13.57 -20.42 -0.56
CA GLY A 158 13.55 -19.48 0.57
C GLY A 158 14.25 -18.18 0.24
N LEU A 159 15.41 -18.25 -0.43
CA LEU A 159 16.15 -17.08 -0.88
C LEU A 159 15.33 -16.29 -1.91
N TRP A 160 14.83 -16.91 -2.97
CA TRP A 160 14.00 -16.23 -3.99
C TRP A 160 12.76 -15.57 -3.41
N LEU A 161 12.02 -16.28 -2.55
CA LEU A 161 10.89 -15.72 -1.82
C LEU A 161 11.33 -14.53 -0.97
N GLY A 162 12.51 -14.60 -0.34
CA GLY A 162 13.03 -13.56 0.52
C GLY A 162 13.34 -12.22 -0.16
N TRP A 163 13.72 -12.19 -1.45
CA TRP A 163 14.02 -10.92 -2.14
C TRP A 163 13.03 -10.53 -3.25
N LEU A 164 12.34 -11.48 -3.88
CA LEU A 164 11.39 -11.19 -4.98
C LEU A 164 9.94 -11.00 -4.51
N TYR A 165 9.58 -11.55 -3.36
CA TYR A 165 8.21 -11.52 -2.83
C TYR A 165 7.89 -10.26 -1.99
N PRO A 166 8.80 -9.73 -1.14
CA PRO A 166 8.49 -8.56 -0.31
C PRO A 166 8.07 -7.29 -1.08
N PRO A 167 8.61 -6.96 -2.27
CA PRO A 167 8.13 -5.82 -3.04
C PRO A 167 6.62 -5.88 -3.28
N VAL A 168 6.10 -7.06 -3.60
CA VAL A 168 4.67 -7.26 -3.88
C VAL A 168 3.85 -7.11 -2.61
N LEU A 169 4.30 -7.68 -1.49
CA LEU A 169 3.63 -7.53 -0.20
C LEU A 169 3.57 -6.07 0.26
N LEU A 170 4.67 -5.32 0.13
CA LEU A 170 4.73 -3.90 0.47
C LEU A 170 3.83 -3.05 -0.44
N PHE A 171 3.76 -3.38 -1.72
CA PHE A 171 2.82 -2.74 -2.65
C PHE A 171 1.36 -3.03 -2.29
N LEU A 172 0.99 -4.29 -2.05
CA LEU A 172 -0.37 -4.66 -1.65
C LEU A 172 -0.75 -3.99 -0.32
N TYR A 173 0.18 -3.88 0.62
CA TYR A 173 -0.02 -3.16 1.87
C TYR A 173 -0.27 -1.66 1.62
N SER A 174 0.53 -1.02 0.77
CA SER A 174 0.35 0.38 0.38
C SER A 174 -1.02 0.61 -0.29
N LEU A 175 -1.41 -0.29 -1.18
CA LEU A 175 -2.70 -0.24 -1.87
C LEU A 175 -3.89 -0.48 -0.92
N THR A 176 -3.72 -1.36 0.07
CA THR A 176 -4.73 -1.60 1.12
C THR A 176 -4.93 -0.35 1.98
N SER A 177 -3.86 0.36 2.35
CA SER A 177 -4.00 1.63 3.08
C SER A 177 -4.68 2.71 2.22
N ALA A 178 -4.39 2.76 0.93
CA ALA A 178 -5.09 3.67 0.01
C ALA A 178 -6.60 3.34 -0.07
N ALA A 179 -6.97 2.06 -0.13
CA ALA A 179 -8.36 1.62 -0.10
C ALA A 179 -9.05 1.94 1.24
N ALA A 180 -8.33 1.83 2.36
CA ALA A 180 -8.87 2.14 3.69
C ALA A 180 -9.32 3.60 3.81
N VAL A 181 -8.63 4.54 3.17
CA VAL A 181 -9.07 5.94 3.07
C VAL A 181 -10.44 6.04 2.40
N THR A 182 -10.62 5.36 1.26
CA THR A 182 -11.90 5.34 0.55
C THR A 182 -13.02 4.73 1.39
N GLU A 183 -12.76 3.61 2.06
CA GLU A 183 -13.73 2.95 2.93
C GLU A 183 -14.16 3.84 4.12
N LYS A 184 -13.21 4.60 4.70
CA LYS A 184 -13.53 5.57 5.76
C LYS A 184 -14.46 6.67 5.26
N VAL A 185 -14.18 7.20 4.07
CA VAL A 185 -15.03 8.21 3.44
C VAL A 185 -16.43 7.66 3.15
N ASP A 186 -16.54 6.43 2.64
CA ASP A 186 -17.83 5.81 2.33
C ASP A 186 -18.70 5.59 3.59
N ARG A 187 -18.08 5.39 4.76
CA ARG A 187 -18.79 5.23 6.04
C ARG A 187 -19.23 6.56 6.66
N LEU A 188 -18.66 7.67 6.22
CA LEU A 188 -18.91 8.98 6.81
C LEU A 188 -20.35 9.44 6.63
N ALA A 189 -20.91 9.32 5.41
CA ALA A 189 -22.28 9.73 5.15
C ALA A 189 -23.32 8.93 5.99
N PRO A 190 -23.26 7.59 6.06
CA PRO A 190 -24.08 6.81 6.98
C PRO A 190 -23.90 7.21 8.45
N LEU A 191 -22.67 7.52 8.87
CA LEU A 191 -22.37 7.94 10.23
C LEU A 191 -23.06 9.28 10.57
N VAL A 192 -22.92 10.28 9.71
CA VAL A 192 -23.57 11.59 9.86
C VAL A 192 -25.09 11.45 9.90
N ASN A 193 -25.65 10.58 9.04
CA ASN A 193 -27.09 10.32 9.00
C ASN A 193 -27.63 9.68 10.30
N SER A 194 -26.79 8.92 11.01
CA SER A 194 -27.16 8.24 12.26
C SER A 194 -27.10 9.13 13.50
N TRP A 195 -26.53 10.34 13.40
CA TRP A 195 -26.39 11.22 14.56
C TRP A 195 -27.74 11.82 14.96
N ALA A 196 -28.10 11.61 16.22
CA ALA A 196 -29.21 12.29 16.89
C ALA A 196 -28.71 13.64 17.41
N PHE A 197 -28.93 14.69 16.63
CA PHE A 197 -28.82 16.06 17.12
C PHE A 197 -30.02 16.36 18.03
N LYS A 198 -29.84 17.23 19.03
CA LYS A 198 -30.86 17.55 20.05
C LYS A 198 -32.06 18.38 19.51
N SER A 199 -32.45 18.21 18.25
CA SER A 199 -33.64 18.85 17.70
C SER A 199 -34.85 17.91 17.86
N ASP A 200 -35.99 18.48 18.25
CA ASP A 200 -37.30 17.80 18.30
C ASP A 200 -37.84 17.47 16.89
N GLU A 201 -37.10 17.82 15.83
CA GLU A 201 -37.48 17.59 14.44
C GLU A 201 -37.02 16.22 13.94
N VAL A 202 -37.98 15.43 13.47
CA VAL A 202 -37.77 14.07 12.93
C VAL A 202 -36.89 14.09 11.66
N LEU A 203 -36.79 15.24 10.97
CA LEU A 203 -36.07 15.37 9.70
C LEU A 203 -35.33 16.72 9.61
N ASP A 204 -34.01 16.69 9.81
CA ASP A 204 -33.12 17.84 9.65
C ASP A 204 -32.66 17.97 8.18
N GLU A 205 -33.18 18.97 7.47
CA GLU A 205 -32.86 19.24 6.05
C GLU A 205 -31.37 19.55 5.83
N SER A 206 -30.74 20.26 6.76
CA SER A 206 -29.31 20.63 6.67
C SER A 206 -28.42 19.40 6.80
N ARG A 207 -28.78 18.47 7.70
CA ARG A 207 -28.11 17.17 7.81
C ARG A 207 -28.29 16.36 6.53
N GLN A 208 -29.51 16.29 5.99
CA GLN A 208 -29.76 15.56 4.75
C GLN A 208 -28.97 16.13 3.57
N TYR A 209 -28.88 17.45 3.47
CA TYR A 209 -28.04 18.12 2.48
C TYR A 209 -26.57 17.72 2.63
N LEU A 210 -26.00 17.77 3.84
CA LEU A 210 -24.61 17.38 4.08
C LEU A 210 -24.36 15.91 3.71
N VAL A 211 -25.24 15.00 4.13
CA VAL A 211 -25.14 13.57 3.79
C VAL A 211 -25.16 13.37 2.27
N GLN A 212 -26.09 14.03 1.57
CA GLN A 212 -26.14 13.97 0.11
C GLN A 212 -24.90 14.56 -0.54
N TYR A 213 -24.39 15.68 -0.03
CA TYR A 213 -23.18 16.32 -0.51
C TYR A 213 -21.96 15.40 -0.38
N ILE A 214 -21.78 14.75 0.77
CA ILE A 214 -20.71 13.78 1.00
C ILE A 214 -20.83 12.60 0.02
N LEU A 215 -22.02 12.02 -0.15
CA LEU A 215 -22.23 10.90 -1.08
C LEU A 215 -21.98 11.29 -2.55
N GLN A 216 -22.50 12.43 -2.97
CA GLN A 216 -22.37 12.91 -4.35
C GLN A 216 -20.95 13.37 -4.69
N SER A 217 -20.19 13.84 -3.69
CA SER A 217 -18.79 14.23 -3.86
C SER A 217 -17.89 13.11 -4.36
N ARG A 218 -18.27 11.84 -4.08
CA ARG A 218 -17.48 10.62 -4.34
C ARG A 218 -16.02 10.76 -3.87
N ALA A 219 -15.76 11.48 -2.79
CA ALA A 219 -14.41 11.66 -2.28
C ALA A 219 -13.77 10.30 -1.92
N GLY A 220 -12.45 10.21 -1.96
CA GLY A 220 -11.73 8.97 -1.68
C GLY A 220 -10.39 8.94 -2.40
N PHE A 221 -9.79 7.77 -2.43
CA PHE A 221 -8.50 7.59 -3.08
C PHE A 221 -8.65 7.18 -4.55
N TYR A 222 -8.03 7.94 -5.45
CA TYR A 222 -8.06 7.68 -6.89
C TYR A 222 -6.67 7.31 -7.42
N THR A 223 -6.62 6.28 -8.28
CA THR A 223 -5.44 5.92 -9.07
C THR A 223 -5.83 5.96 -10.54
N ARG A 224 -5.19 6.82 -11.34
CA ARG A 224 -5.47 7.05 -12.76
C ARG A 224 -6.97 7.21 -13.08
N GLY A 225 -7.69 7.97 -12.25
CA GLY A 225 -9.12 8.22 -12.41
C GLY A 225 -10.04 7.11 -11.88
N ILE A 226 -9.51 5.98 -11.45
CA ILE A 226 -10.27 4.88 -10.86
C ILE A 226 -10.24 5.01 -9.33
N ARG A 227 -11.41 4.99 -8.69
CA ARG A 227 -11.53 4.98 -7.23
C ARG A 227 -11.09 3.63 -6.69
N VAL A 228 -10.11 3.62 -5.78
CA VAL A 228 -9.57 2.41 -5.16
C VAL A 228 -10.45 2.03 -3.97
N SER A 229 -11.12 0.89 -4.05
CA SER A 229 -11.97 0.33 -2.99
C SER A 229 -11.36 -0.95 -2.41
N ALA A 230 -11.79 -1.36 -1.21
CA ALA A 230 -11.32 -2.60 -0.59
C ALA A 230 -11.62 -3.83 -1.48
N SER A 231 -12.77 -3.83 -2.17
CA SER A 231 -13.13 -4.89 -3.12
C SER A 231 -12.13 -5.02 -4.28
N ASN A 232 -11.65 -3.89 -4.83
CA ASN A 232 -10.66 -3.92 -5.90
C ASN A 232 -9.32 -4.50 -5.42
N VAL A 233 -8.88 -4.11 -4.22
CA VAL A 233 -7.64 -4.62 -3.62
C VAL A 233 -7.75 -6.10 -3.28
N GLN A 234 -8.88 -6.54 -2.73
CA GLN A 234 -9.12 -7.95 -2.41
C GLN A 234 -9.03 -8.84 -3.67
N LYS A 235 -9.56 -8.39 -4.81
CA LYS A 235 -9.42 -9.11 -6.09
C LYS A 235 -7.95 -9.24 -6.51
N ILE A 236 -7.18 -8.16 -6.39
CA ILE A 236 -5.73 -8.19 -6.70
C ILE A 236 -5.00 -9.16 -5.77
N CYS A 237 -5.28 -9.12 -4.46
CA CYS A 237 -4.72 -10.06 -3.49
C CYS A 237 -5.09 -11.52 -3.84
N TYR A 238 -6.32 -11.77 -4.28
CA TYR A 238 -6.76 -13.10 -4.69
C TYR A 238 -6.02 -13.60 -5.93
N TYR A 239 -5.90 -12.77 -6.97
CA TYR A 239 -5.14 -13.14 -8.17
C TYR A 239 -3.66 -13.38 -7.86
N PHE A 240 -3.07 -12.56 -6.98
CA PHE A 240 -1.72 -12.77 -6.51
C PHE A 240 -1.57 -14.10 -5.76
N ALA A 241 -2.45 -14.37 -4.78
CA ALA A 241 -2.41 -15.62 -4.03
C ALA A 241 -2.60 -16.85 -4.92
N ALA A 242 -3.52 -16.80 -5.89
CA ALA A 242 -3.74 -17.87 -6.86
C ALA A 242 -2.51 -18.10 -7.76
N GLY A 243 -1.90 -17.03 -8.26
CA GLY A 243 -0.68 -17.10 -9.06
C GLY A 243 0.49 -17.68 -8.28
N SER A 244 0.70 -17.21 -7.05
CA SER A 244 1.74 -17.73 -6.16
C SER A 244 1.51 -19.18 -5.78
N PHE A 245 0.27 -19.59 -5.50
CA PHE A 245 -0.06 -21.00 -5.27
C PHE A 245 0.26 -21.85 -6.49
N GLY A 246 -0.11 -21.40 -7.70
CA GLY A 246 0.21 -22.11 -8.94
C GLY A 246 1.72 -22.28 -9.15
N LEU A 247 2.51 -21.22 -8.92
CA LEU A 247 3.97 -21.30 -9.02
C LEU A 247 4.56 -22.24 -7.96
N LEU A 248 4.08 -22.15 -6.71
CA LEU A 248 4.55 -22.98 -5.60
C LEU A 248 4.17 -24.46 -5.77
N ALA A 249 2.98 -24.75 -6.31
CA ALA A 249 2.53 -26.12 -6.56
C ALA A 249 3.40 -26.85 -7.61
N ASN A 250 3.90 -26.13 -8.62
CA ASN A 250 4.82 -26.68 -9.62
C ASN A 250 6.18 -27.09 -9.05
N PHE A 251 6.53 -26.70 -7.82
CA PHE A 251 7.76 -27.19 -7.16
C PHE A 251 7.61 -28.57 -6.52
N TRP A 252 6.37 -29.01 -6.26
CA TRP A 252 6.12 -30.28 -5.56
C TRP A 252 5.92 -31.46 -6.53
N GLN A 253 5.92 -31.19 -7.84
CA GLN A 253 5.80 -32.19 -8.91
C GLN A 253 7.19 -32.51 -9.47
#